data_AF-A0A8B5RV28-F1
#
_entry.id   AF-A0A8B5RV28-F1
#
_cell.length_a   1.000
_cell.length_b   1.000
_cell.length_c   1.000
_cell.angle_alpha   90.00
_cell.angle_beta   90.00
_cell.angle_gamma   90.00
#
_symmetry.space_group_name_H-M   'P 1'
#
loop_
_entity.id
_entity.type
_entity.pdbx_description
1 polymer ?
#
loop_
_entity_poly.entity_id
_entity_poly.type
_entity_poly.pdbx_seq_one_letter_code
_entity_poly.pdbx_strand_id
1 'polypeptide(L)'
;MSKEKFDKFHNIQQQLNKSKNTKIENEKKRASDYYKDRTTVAIKKSTRALLNDLADENRTSSYDMLDEVIESYAKSNHSDRYEKYLNKELKGQES
;
A
#
# COMPACT_ATOMS: atom_id res chain seq x y z
N MET A 1 43.24 10.36 14.12
CA MET A 1 42.15 10.76 13.20
C MET A 1 41.49 12.01 13.76
N SER A 2 41.11 12.99 12.92
CA SER A 2 40.37 14.17 13.42
C SER A 2 38.96 13.77 13.85
N LYS A 3 38.46 14.40 14.92
CA LYS A 3 37.14 14.13 15.54
C LYS A 3 36.00 14.17 14.50
N GLU A 4 36.07 15.11 13.57
CA GLU A 4 35.12 15.26 12.45
C GLU A 4 35.06 14.05 11.50
N LYS A 5 36.19 13.38 11.22
CA LYS A 5 36.20 12.19 10.34
C LYS A 5 35.58 10.98 11.05
N PHE A 6 35.76 10.88 12.37
CA PHE A 6 35.17 9.83 13.19
C PHE A 6 33.64 10.00 13.30
N ASP A 7 33.18 11.23 13.56
CA ASP A 7 31.75 11.55 13.68
C ASP A 7 31.01 11.31 12.36
N LYS A 8 31.63 11.65 11.22
CA LYS A 8 31.06 11.39 9.89
C LYS A 8 30.96 9.90 9.58
N PHE A 9 31.97 9.11 9.94
CA PHE A 9 31.95 7.65 9.76
C PHE A 9 30.89 6.97 10.63
N HIS A 10 30.77 7.40 11.90
CA HIS A 10 29.77 6.87 12.83
C HIS A 10 28.34 7.16 12.36
N ASN A 11 28.10 8.36 11.82
CA ASN A 11 26.79 8.76 11.29
C ASN A 11 26.43 7.94 10.03
N ILE A 12 27.39 7.67 9.14
CA ILE A 12 27.20 6.79 7.98
C ILE A 12 26.88 5.36 8.41
N GLN A 13 27.58 4.83 9.41
CA GLN A 13 27.29 3.48 9.94
C GLN A 13 25.90 3.40 10.58
N GLN A 14 25.47 4.42 11.32
CA GLN A 14 24.11 4.48 11.89
C GLN A 14 23.03 4.52 10.79
N GLN A 15 23.23 5.31 9.73
CA GLN A 15 22.29 5.35 8.60
C GLN A 15 22.20 4.01 7.85
N LEU A 16 23.35 3.35 7.62
CA LEU A 16 23.40 2.04 7.00
C LEU A 16 22.69 0.97 7.84
N ASN A 17 22.89 0.99 9.16
CA ASN A 17 22.23 0.06 10.07
C ASN A 17 20.71 0.30 10.11
N LYS A 18 20.26 1.56 10.13
CA LYS A 18 18.84 1.92 10.05
C LYS A 18 18.21 1.42 8.74
N SER A 19 18.91 1.60 7.61
CA SER A 19 18.43 1.12 6.30
C SER A 19 18.33 -0.42 6.25
N LYS A 20 19.31 -1.14 6.80
CA LYS A 20 19.30 -2.61 6.86
C LYS A 20 18.14 -3.13 7.73
N ASN A 21 17.94 -2.54 8.91
CA ASN A 21 16.84 -2.92 9.80
C ASN A 21 15.48 -2.65 9.17
N THR A 22 15.32 -1.52 8.47
CA THR A 22 14.09 -1.20 7.73
C THR A 22 13.80 -2.23 6.64
N LYS A 23 14.84 -2.71 5.92
CA LYS A 23 14.69 -3.74 4.89
C LYS A 23 14.21 -5.07 5.49
N ILE A 24 14.80 -5.51 6.59
CA ILE A 24 14.44 -6.75 7.29
C ILE A 24 13.00 -6.69 7.82
N GLU A 25 12.58 -5.55 8.40
CA GLU A 25 11.20 -5.38 8.85
C GLU A 25 10.19 -5.40 7.71
N ASN A 26 10.53 -4.80 6.57
CA ASN A 26 9.68 -4.83 5.38
C ASN A 26 9.56 -6.23 4.78
N GLU A 27 10.64 -7.02 4.79
CA GLU A 27 10.62 -8.42 4.37
C GLU A 27 9.74 -9.27 5.30
N LYS A 28 9.83 -9.07 6.63
CA LYS A 28 8.95 -9.74 7.60
C LYS A 28 7.47 -9.35 7.42
N LYS A 29 7.17 -8.06 7.17
CA LYS A 29 5.81 -7.60 6.89
C LYS A 29 5.25 -8.24 5.63
N ARG A 30 6.03 -8.29 4.55
CA ARG A 30 5.64 -8.95 3.28
C ARG A 30 5.41 -10.46 3.41
N ALA A 31 6.07 -11.12 4.36
CA ALA A 31 5.89 -12.54 4.62
C ALA A 31 4.62 -12.85 5.45
N SER A 32 3.95 -11.85 6.02
CA SER A 32 2.71 -12.06 6.78
C SER A 32 1.50 -12.24 5.86
N ASP A 33 0.54 -13.08 6.29
CA ASP A 33 -0.67 -13.40 5.52
C ASP A 33 -1.48 -12.15 5.14
N TYR A 34 -1.45 -11.12 5.98
CA TYR A 34 -2.09 -9.83 5.72
C TYR A 34 -1.63 -9.14 4.42
N TYR A 35 -0.41 -9.42 3.94
CA TYR A 35 0.09 -8.82 2.69
C TYR A 35 -0.08 -9.71 1.47
N LYS A 36 -0.55 -10.96 1.61
CA LYS A 36 -0.72 -11.89 0.47
C LYS A 36 -1.78 -11.39 -0.52
N ASP A 37 -2.84 -10.79 -0.01
CA ASP A 37 -3.96 -10.30 -0.84
C ASP A 37 -3.83 -8.82 -1.22
N ARG A 38 -2.66 -8.21 -0.95
CA ARG A 38 -2.42 -6.79 -1.21
C ARG A 38 -1.61 -6.58 -2.47
N THR A 39 -2.17 -5.81 -3.40
CA THR A 39 -1.44 -5.24 -4.53
C THR A 39 -1.12 -3.76 -4.29
N THR A 40 -0.15 -3.23 -5.02
CA THR A 40 0.19 -1.80 -4.99
C THR A 40 -0.46 -1.10 -6.17
N VAL A 41 -1.31 -0.11 -5.90
CA VAL A 41 -1.88 0.79 -6.91
C VAL A 41 -1.38 2.22 -6.71
N ALA A 42 -1.05 2.88 -7.81
CA ALA A 42 -0.67 4.28 -7.79
C ALA A 42 -1.92 5.17 -7.83
N ILE A 43 -2.05 6.07 -6.86
CA ILE A 43 -3.12 7.08 -6.81
C ILE A 43 -2.52 8.50 -6.87
N LYS A 44 -3.28 9.44 -7.44
CA LYS A 44 -2.86 10.85 -7.49
C LYS A 44 -2.71 11.40 -6.08
N LYS A 45 -1.64 12.18 -5.84
CA LYS A 45 -1.38 12.79 -4.53
C LYS A 45 -2.54 13.69 -4.06
N SER A 46 -3.19 14.39 -4.98
CA SER A 46 -4.35 15.24 -4.68
C SER A 46 -5.56 14.44 -4.18
N THR A 47 -5.85 13.28 -4.77
CA THR A 47 -7.01 12.46 -4.41
C THR A 47 -6.76 11.59 -3.19
N ARG A 48 -5.49 11.34 -2.84
CA ARG A 48 -5.12 10.58 -1.64
C ARG A 48 -5.65 11.22 -0.35
N ALA A 49 -5.63 12.54 -0.26
CA ALA A 49 -6.14 13.24 0.92
C ALA A 49 -7.64 12.96 1.12
N LEU A 50 -8.41 13.03 0.02
CA LEU A 50 -9.84 12.71 0.03
C LEU A 50 -10.11 11.24 0.39
N LEU A 51 -9.36 10.30 -0.19
CA LEU A 51 -9.50 8.88 0.17
C LEU A 51 -9.27 8.64 1.67
N ASN A 52 -8.27 9.30 2.26
CA ASN A 52 -7.97 9.17 3.67
C ASN A 52 -9.08 9.77 4.55
N ASP A 53 -9.61 10.93 4.16
CA ASP A 53 -10.70 11.61 4.89
C ASP A 53 -11.97 10.75 4.91
N LEU A 54 -12.36 10.21 3.74
CA LEU A 54 -13.49 9.28 3.63
C LEU A 54 -13.27 7.99 4.42
N ALA A 55 -12.04 7.46 4.42
CA ALA A 55 -11.72 6.26 5.20
C ALA A 55 -11.84 6.51 6.71
N ASP A 56 -11.39 7.69 7.18
CA ASP A 56 -11.50 8.10 8.59
C ASP A 56 -12.96 8.26 9.02
N GLU A 57 -13.77 8.96 8.20
CA GLU A 57 -15.21 9.13 8.44
C GLU A 57 -15.92 7.77 8.55
N ASN A 58 -15.58 6.82 7.69
CA ASN A 58 -16.17 5.48 7.67
C ASN A 58 -15.50 4.49 8.65
N ARG A 59 -14.52 4.94 9.45
CA ARG A 59 -13.75 4.11 10.40
C ARG A 59 -13.17 2.84 9.77
N THR A 60 -12.69 2.98 8.55
CA THR A 60 -12.13 1.88 7.76
C THR A 60 -10.71 2.22 7.29
N SER A 61 -10.00 1.25 6.69
CA SER A 61 -8.68 1.54 6.14
C SER A 61 -8.81 2.18 4.75
N SER A 62 -7.82 2.98 4.34
CA SER A 62 -7.79 3.53 2.97
C SER A 62 -7.75 2.44 1.89
N TYR A 63 -7.34 1.22 2.25
CA TYR A 63 -7.35 0.07 1.36
C TYR A 63 -8.79 -0.43 1.15
N ASP A 64 -9.52 -0.67 2.24
CA ASP A 64 -10.92 -1.13 2.17
C ASP A 64 -11.83 -0.05 1.57
N MET A 65 -11.60 1.22 1.93
CA MET A 65 -12.33 2.36 1.34
C MET A 65 -12.11 2.45 -0.18
N LEU A 66 -10.88 2.20 -0.65
CA LEU A 66 -10.60 2.23 -2.09
C LEU A 66 -11.31 1.09 -2.82
N ASP A 67 -11.36 -0.08 -2.20
CA ASP A 67 -12.10 -1.24 -2.72
C ASP A 67 -13.60 -0.92 -2.85
N GLU A 68 -14.21 -0.38 -1.80
CA GLU A 68 -15.61 0.05 -1.81
C GLU A 68 -15.92 1.10 -2.89
N VAL A 69 -15.02 2.07 -3.10
CA VAL A 69 -15.17 3.09 -4.14
C VAL A 69 -15.12 2.45 -5.54
N ILE A 70 -14.19 1.53 -5.77
CA ILE A 70 -14.05 0.84 -7.06
C ILE A 70 -15.29 -0.02 -7.33
N GLU A 71 -15.73 -0.82 -6.36
CA GLU A 71 -16.92 -1.66 -6.50
C GLU A 71 -18.19 -0.83 -6.72
N SER A 72 -18.38 0.24 -5.93
CA SER A 72 -19.54 1.12 -6.05
C SER A 72 -19.59 1.81 -7.42
N TYR A 73 -18.45 2.28 -7.91
CA TYR A 73 -18.36 2.88 -9.24
C TYR A 73 -18.65 1.85 -10.34
N ALA A 74 -18.07 0.66 -10.26
CA ALA A 74 -18.29 -0.41 -11.22
C ALA A 74 -19.75 -0.87 -11.24
N LYS A 75 -20.36 -1.08 -10.07
CA LYS A 75 -21.76 -1.47 -9.93
C LYS A 75 -22.72 -0.44 -10.51
N SER A 76 -22.43 0.85 -10.32
CA SER A 76 -23.30 1.95 -10.75
C SER A 76 -23.17 2.29 -12.23
N ASN A 77 -21.97 2.10 -12.83
CA ASN A 77 -21.67 2.61 -14.18
C ASN A 77 -21.32 1.51 -15.19
N HIS A 78 -20.96 0.32 -14.72
CA HIS A 78 -20.43 -0.78 -15.54
C HIS A 78 -20.94 -2.14 -15.04
N SER A 79 -22.27 -2.29 -14.93
CA SER A 79 -22.94 -3.50 -14.39
C SER A 79 -22.39 -4.81 -14.97
N ASP A 80 -22.24 -4.90 -16.30
CA ASP A 80 -21.75 -6.11 -16.99
C ASP A 80 -20.30 -6.46 -16.60
N ARG A 81 -19.49 -5.43 -16.27
CA ARG A 81 -18.11 -5.64 -15.81
C ARG A 81 -18.08 -6.06 -14.36
N TYR A 82 -18.96 -5.49 -13.55
CA TYR A 82 -19.11 -5.88 -12.15
C TYR A 82 -19.61 -7.33 -12.04
N GLU A 83 -20.55 -7.76 -12.88
CA GLU A 83 -21.00 -9.16 -12.93
C GLU A 83 -19.86 -10.13 -13.30
N LYS A 84 -19.05 -9.77 -14.32
CA LYS A 84 -17.84 -10.54 -14.66
C LYS A 84 -16.83 -10.61 -13.51
N TYR A 85 -16.69 -9.53 -12.73
CA TYR A 85 -15.86 -9.53 -11.53
C TYR A 85 -16.38 -10.52 -10.48
N LEU A 86 -17.69 -10.53 -10.22
CA LEU A 86 -18.30 -11.48 -9.27
C LEU A 86 -18.11 -12.94 -9.71
N ASN A 87 -18.17 -13.19 -11.03
CA ASN A 87 -17.98 -14.53 -11.60
C ASN A 87 -16.51 -14.94 -11.79
N LYS A 88 -15.54 -14.11 -11.37
CA LYS A 88 -14.09 -14.32 -11.60
C LYS A 88 -13.71 -14.47 -13.08
N GLU A 89 -14.39 -13.73 -13.96
CA GLU A 89 -14.19 -13.77 -15.41
C GLU A 89 -13.30 -12.62 -15.93
N LEU A 90 -12.85 -11.70 -15.06
CA LEU A 90 -11.96 -10.62 -15.50
C LEU A 90 -10.55 -11.13 -15.77
N LYS A 91 -9.93 -10.57 -16.81
CA LYS A 91 -8.54 -10.87 -17.15
C LYS A 91 -7.60 -10.46 -16.01
N GLY A 92 -6.81 -11.40 -15.51
CA GLY A 92 -5.88 -11.17 -14.40
C GLY A 92 -6.52 -11.31 -13.02
N GLN A 93 -7.81 -11.67 -12.96
CA GLN A 93 -8.49 -12.11 -11.75
C GLN A 93 -8.34 -13.63 -11.65
N GLU A 94 -7.11 -14.12 -11.43
CA GLU A 94 -6.88 -15.56 -11.21
C GLU A 94 -6.95 -15.90 -9.71
N SER A 95 -7.35 -17.15 -9.43
CA SER A 95 -7.81 -17.69 -8.14
C SER A 95 -6.70 -17.99 -7.13
#